data_AF-C4Y3T6-F1
#
_entry.id   AF-C4Y3T6-F1
#
_cell.length_a   1.000
_cell.length_b   1.000
_cell.length_c   1.000
_cell.angle_alpha   90.00
_cell.angle_beta   90.00
_cell.angle_gamma   90.00
#
_symmetry.space_group_name_H-M   'P 1'
#
loop_
_entity.id
_entity.type
_entity.pdbx_description
1 polymer ?
#
loop_
_entity_poly.entity_id
_entity_poly.type
_entity_poly.pdbx_seq_one_letter_code
_entity_poly.pdbx_strand_id
1 'polypeptide(L)'
;MSAYAAFFSNDEDDPKYEIPFHNSVLSKEPVSCSSFRLSIENSIHTSSSIFLGLRCDDYIVVNGSFELRVLRGGCLLNNAHHIDENDAHKIITSNFQSSPVICSTKSRLNMSTSRLLPSFDTVIELRNLDTGIEGINDILDGISPMYYTPTTNYTFELVHEERETVFGIYYDAATTKLLDSLSASLCKKSEPPQSVLIFGASNCGKSTFAKALCNNVVKTTQNPIALMDLDPSRSELSVPGCLSLTVIDEPNFGSFFPSPWCYDKENDLQYYFGFGSPLDQPLRFCQGLRTLLDHYNDHVSPKGIPLVINTPGWTRGFGRELLEEILDNISPSHSVYFSHNNAINIDNYEPDMFEAQDNPDDEILAGFSFSKITTLRGVRRVSGFTQSQLQMHDKMVYFHQRKVGAFDFSDRLLSRSPLRLNYERSGDITNPAFVGASAISVLDYEMDSNVNPRDIKLLVDSCVMAMCLVEEKSFTAHVLPERHEFKGLPRVFHGSSISHMNPRFLSLCIIQSINTEEGFFNVYVPGDPSQLSTAILDAADSRLVLVRGEGEIPKAEILHPRLLGRNLPYVDFETRAKIGGVWKIRHNIRRKNQQ
;
A
#
# COMPACT_ATOMS: atom_id res chain seq x y z
N MET A 1 21.67 -12.71 19.40
CA MET A 1 23.08 -12.80 18.98
C MET A 1 23.51 -11.42 18.48
N SER A 2 24.77 -10.98 18.59
CA SER A 2 25.19 -9.72 17.94
C SER A 2 24.90 -9.81 16.45
N ALA A 3 24.37 -8.75 15.82
CA ALA A 3 24.09 -8.75 14.38
C ALA A 3 25.30 -9.18 13.56
N TYR A 4 26.51 -8.79 13.98
CA TYR A 4 27.77 -9.19 13.36
C TYR A 4 27.99 -10.71 13.40
N ALA A 5 27.81 -11.35 14.55
CA ALA A 5 27.97 -12.80 14.68
C ALA A 5 26.89 -13.59 13.91
N ALA A 6 25.66 -13.05 13.81
CA ALA A 6 24.57 -13.64 13.05
C ALA A 6 24.72 -13.45 11.53
N PHE A 7 25.44 -12.40 11.11
CA PHE A 7 25.72 -12.11 9.71
C PHE A 7 26.67 -13.14 9.09
N PHE A 8 27.67 -13.61 9.85
CA PHE A 8 28.67 -14.59 9.39
C PHE A 8 28.33 -16.05 9.72
N SER A 9 27.22 -16.33 10.43
CA SER A 9 26.88 -17.70 10.85
C SER A 9 26.02 -18.50 9.85
N ASN A 10 25.68 -17.94 8.69
CA ASN A 10 24.74 -18.55 7.73
C ASN A 10 25.40 -19.17 6.48
N ASP A 11 26.73 -19.26 6.42
CA ASP A 11 27.47 -19.91 5.33
C ASP A 11 27.88 -21.38 5.66
N GLU A 12 27.03 -22.15 6.34
CA GLU A 12 27.25 -23.59 6.47
C GLU A 12 26.48 -24.37 5.40
N ASP A 13 27.25 -25.14 4.61
CA ASP A 13 26.87 -26.04 3.53
C ASP A 13 25.67 -26.95 3.89
N ASP A 14 24.47 -26.50 3.53
CA ASP A 14 23.24 -27.29 3.55
C ASP A 14 23.10 -27.99 2.18
N PRO A 15 22.94 -29.32 2.10
CA PRO A 15 22.99 -30.09 0.85
C PRO A 15 22.07 -29.51 -0.21
N LYS A 16 22.56 -29.44 -1.46
CA LYS A 16 21.89 -28.96 -2.68
C LYS A 16 20.35 -28.92 -2.55
N TYR A 17 19.83 -27.79 -2.06
CA TYR A 17 18.40 -27.54 -2.09
C TYR A 17 18.01 -27.43 -3.57
N GLU A 18 17.31 -28.45 -4.07
CA GLU A 18 16.74 -28.43 -5.41
C GLU A 18 15.45 -27.62 -5.36
N ILE A 19 15.43 -26.48 -6.06
CA ILE A 19 14.23 -25.67 -6.22
C ILE A 19 13.14 -26.57 -6.83
N PRO A 20 11.98 -26.74 -6.18
CA PRO A 20 10.99 -27.74 -6.59
C PRO A 20 10.54 -27.63 -8.05
N PHE A 21 10.76 -26.49 -8.70
CA PHE A 21 10.44 -26.21 -10.09
C PHE A 21 11.40 -25.17 -10.71
N HIS A 22 12.68 -25.52 -10.84
CA HIS A 22 13.70 -24.62 -11.36
C HIS A 22 13.48 -24.25 -12.84
N ASN A 23 12.99 -23.04 -13.12
CA ASN A 23 13.14 -22.41 -14.44
C ASN A 23 14.50 -21.70 -14.52
N SER A 24 15.43 -22.26 -15.29
CA SER A 24 16.83 -21.80 -15.33
C SER A 24 17.07 -20.39 -15.89
N VAL A 25 16.07 -19.83 -16.55
CA VAL A 25 16.11 -18.47 -17.10
C VAL A 25 15.61 -17.48 -16.04
N LEU A 26 14.51 -17.80 -15.36
CA LEU A 26 13.89 -16.94 -14.34
C LEU A 26 14.62 -16.91 -13.00
N SER A 27 15.64 -17.75 -12.80
CA SER A 27 16.41 -17.79 -11.54
C SER A 27 17.67 -16.91 -11.56
N LYS A 28 17.98 -16.24 -12.67
CA LYS A 28 19.25 -15.53 -12.86
C LYS A 28 19.12 -14.02 -12.98
N GLU A 29 18.20 -13.53 -13.81
CA GLU A 29 18.10 -12.11 -14.15
C GLU A 29 16.63 -11.66 -14.26
N PRO A 30 16.35 -10.35 -14.07
CA PRO A 30 15.03 -9.80 -14.32
C PRO A 30 14.60 -10.03 -15.77
N VAL A 31 13.33 -10.40 -15.98
CA VAL A 31 12.76 -10.55 -17.32
C VAL A 31 11.96 -9.32 -17.70
N SER A 32 12.05 -8.88 -18.96
CA SER A 32 11.33 -7.71 -19.49
C SER A 32 10.28 -8.08 -20.55
N CYS A 33 10.28 -9.33 -21.03
CA CYS A 33 9.30 -9.85 -21.98
C CYS A 33 9.08 -11.36 -21.81
N SER A 34 8.07 -11.90 -22.49
CA SER A 34 7.72 -13.32 -22.50
C SER A 34 8.73 -14.13 -23.33
N SER A 35 9.09 -15.34 -22.88
CA SER A 35 9.82 -16.29 -23.73
C SER A 35 8.91 -16.95 -24.79
N PHE A 36 7.60 -16.90 -24.52
CA PHE A 36 6.56 -17.47 -25.35
C PHE A 36 6.11 -16.52 -26.48
N ARG A 37 5.96 -17.05 -27.70
CA ARG A 37 5.35 -16.37 -28.84
C ARG A 37 4.03 -17.03 -29.23
N LEU A 38 3.00 -16.21 -29.44
CA LEU A 38 1.69 -16.68 -29.88
C LEU A 38 1.76 -17.32 -31.28
N SER A 39 1.04 -18.41 -31.46
CA SER A 39 0.90 -19.15 -32.71
C SER A 39 -0.45 -19.89 -32.73
N ILE A 40 -0.89 -20.29 -33.92
CA ILE A 40 -2.14 -21.05 -34.09
C ILE A 40 -2.10 -22.39 -33.32
N GLU A 41 -0.90 -22.93 -33.05
CA GLU A 41 -0.75 -24.19 -32.32
C GLU A 41 -0.91 -24.02 -30.81
N ASN A 42 -0.52 -22.88 -30.23
CA ASN A 42 -0.41 -22.69 -28.78
C ASN A 42 -1.41 -21.68 -28.22
N SER A 43 -2.20 -20.99 -29.05
CA SER A 43 -3.21 -20.06 -28.59
C SER A 43 -4.56 -20.21 -29.27
N ILE A 44 -5.63 -19.99 -28.50
CA ILE A 44 -7.00 -19.88 -29.01
C ILE A 44 -7.58 -18.56 -28.50
N HIS A 45 -8.00 -17.72 -29.42
CA HIS A 45 -8.55 -16.40 -29.14
C HIS A 45 -10.08 -16.42 -29.20
N THR A 46 -10.72 -15.90 -28.16
CA THR A 46 -12.17 -15.60 -28.15
C THR A 46 -12.40 -14.10 -28.00
N SER A 47 -13.64 -13.65 -27.99
CA SER A 47 -13.98 -12.24 -27.79
C SER A 47 -13.60 -11.70 -26.41
N SER A 48 -13.42 -12.57 -25.41
CA SER A 48 -13.18 -12.16 -24.01
C SER A 48 -12.04 -12.90 -23.31
N SER A 49 -11.45 -13.91 -23.95
CA SER A 49 -10.40 -14.73 -23.34
C SER A 49 -9.36 -15.16 -24.37
N ILE A 50 -8.14 -15.43 -23.90
CA ILE A 50 -7.09 -16.12 -24.64
C ILE A 50 -6.74 -17.39 -23.88
N PHE A 51 -6.88 -18.54 -24.54
CA PHE A 51 -6.41 -19.82 -24.04
C PHE A 51 -4.98 -20.04 -24.53
N LEU A 52 -4.07 -20.40 -23.62
CA LEU A 52 -2.65 -20.58 -23.90
C LEU A 52 -2.20 -21.97 -23.48
N GLY A 53 -1.48 -22.65 -24.37
CA GLY A 53 -0.78 -23.90 -24.10
C GLY A 53 0.69 -23.60 -23.89
N LEU A 54 1.21 -23.90 -22.69
CA LEU A 54 2.59 -23.60 -22.31
C LEU A 54 3.41 -24.91 -22.29
N ARG A 55 4.60 -24.89 -22.89
CA ARG A 55 5.59 -25.97 -22.81
C ARG A 55 6.43 -25.82 -21.56
N CYS A 56 7.16 -26.87 -21.19
CA CYS A 56 8.19 -26.80 -20.16
C CYS A 56 9.14 -25.61 -20.45
N ASP A 57 9.40 -24.79 -19.43
CA ASP A 57 10.25 -23.59 -19.46
C ASP A 57 9.65 -22.34 -20.13
N ASP A 58 8.48 -22.44 -20.77
CA ASP A 58 7.74 -21.26 -21.24
C ASP A 58 7.31 -20.40 -20.04
N TYR A 59 7.49 -19.09 -20.20
CA TYR A 59 6.96 -18.08 -19.30
C TYR A 59 6.39 -16.90 -20.08
N ILE A 60 5.34 -16.32 -19.50
CA ILE A 60 4.66 -15.15 -20.04
C ILE A 60 4.67 -14.03 -19.03
N VAL A 61 4.88 -12.82 -19.54
CA VAL A 61 4.68 -11.57 -18.82
C VAL A 61 3.40 -10.95 -19.36
N VAL A 62 2.44 -10.74 -18.47
CA VAL A 62 1.12 -10.18 -18.83
C VAL A 62 1.00 -8.80 -18.20
N ASN A 63 0.59 -7.82 -18.99
CA ASN A 63 0.30 -6.46 -18.53
C ASN A 63 -1.19 -6.14 -18.70
N GLY A 64 -1.81 -5.49 -17.72
CA GLY A 64 -3.21 -5.12 -17.68
C GLY A 64 -4.01 -5.88 -16.63
N SER A 65 -5.33 -5.92 -16.83
CA SER A 65 -6.28 -6.53 -15.90
C SER A 65 -6.82 -7.82 -16.49
N PHE A 66 -6.66 -8.94 -15.80
CA PHE A 66 -7.11 -10.25 -16.27
C PHE A 66 -7.46 -11.21 -15.12
N GLU A 67 -8.27 -12.21 -15.42
CA GLU A 67 -8.47 -13.39 -14.57
C GLU A 67 -7.63 -14.54 -15.15
N LEU A 68 -6.70 -15.07 -14.36
CA LEU A 68 -5.93 -16.27 -14.68
C LEU A 68 -6.68 -17.51 -14.19
N ARG A 69 -6.89 -18.49 -15.07
CA ARG A 69 -7.42 -19.81 -14.70
C ARG A 69 -6.52 -20.92 -15.23
N VAL A 70 -6.25 -21.92 -14.41
CA VAL A 70 -5.53 -23.13 -14.84
C VAL A 70 -6.54 -24.19 -15.25
N LEU A 71 -6.55 -24.55 -16.53
CA LEU A 71 -7.51 -25.53 -17.09
C LEU A 71 -6.95 -26.95 -17.17
N ARG A 72 -5.62 -27.09 -17.22
CA ARG A 72 -4.92 -28.38 -17.23
C ARG A 72 -3.54 -28.22 -16.64
N GLY A 73 -3.14 -29.15 -15.77
CA GLY A 73 -1.81 -29.18 -15.18
C GLY A 73 -1.66 -28.16 -14.06
N GLY A 74 -0.51 -27.51 -13.99
CA GLY A 74 -0.24 -26.43 -13.04
C GLY A 74 0.60 -25.33 -13.67
N CYS A 75 0.62 -24.16 -13.04
CA CYS A 75 1.55 -23.08 -13.37
C CYS A 75 2.15 -22.47 -12.11
N LEU A 76 3.29 -21.80 -12.24
CA LEU A 76 3.88 -20.99 -11.17
C LEU A 76 3.67 -19.52 -11.47
N LEU A 77 3.21 -18.79 -10.46
CA LEU A 77 3.28 -17.33 -10.45
C LEU A 77 4.57 -16.88 -9.79
N ASN A 78 5.29 -15.99 -10.49
CA ASN A 78 6.56 -15.40 -10.07
C ASN A 78 7.56 -16.48 -9.66
N ASN A 79 7.64 -17.56 -10.44
CA ASN A 79 8.54 -18.71 -10.22
C ASN A 79 8.58 -19.33 -8.80
N ALA A 80 7.57 -19.06 -7.96
CA ALA A 80 7.51 -19.52 -6.58
C ALA A 80 6.14 -20.10 -6.19
N HIS A 81 5.04 -19.47 -6.60
CA HIS A 81 3.72 -19.81 -6.09
C HIS A 81 2.99 -20.74 -7.05
N HIS A 82 2.76 -22.00 -6.63
CA HIS A 82 2.03 -22.98 -7.45
C HIS A 82 0.54 -22.63 -7.51
N ILE A 83 -0.03 -22.66 -8.71
CA ILE A 83 -1.46 -22.48 -8.97
C ILE A 83 -2.00 -23.78 -9.52
N ASP A 84 -3.02 -24.31 -8.84
CA ASP A 84 -3.56 -25.65 -9.06
C ASP A 84 -4.62 -25.65 -10.17
N GLU A 85 -4.88 -26.83 -10.75
CA GLU A 85 -5.93 -26.98 -11.77
C GLU A 85 -7.30 -26.56 -11.19
N ASN A 86 -8.03 -25.73 -11.94
CA ASN A 86 -9.29 -25.07 -11.59
C ASN A 86 -9.20 -23.87 -10.64
N ASP A 87 -8.01 -23.48 -10.16
CA ASP A 87 -7.86 -22.22 -9.43
C ASP A 87 -8.05 -21.03 -10.39
N ALA A 88 -8.64 -19.96 -9.85
CA ALA A 88 -8.88 -18.71 -10.56
C ALA A 88 -8.39 -17.52 -9.73
N HIS A 89 -7.58 -16.65 -10.32
CA HIS A 89 -7.04 -15.47 -9.65
C HIS A 89 -7.23 -14.21 -10.50
N LYS A 90 -7.81 -13.18 -9.89
CA LYS A 90 -7.91 -11.85 -10.50
C LYS A 90 -6.61 -11.09 -10.30
N ILE A 91 -6.05 -10.56 -11.37
CA ILE A 91 -4.75 -9.89 -11.39
C ILE A 91 -4.92 -8.58 -12.13
N ILE A 92 -4.54 -7.49 -11.45
CA ILE A 92 -4.45 -6.14 -12.01
C ILE A 92 -2.99 -5.75 -11.91
N THR A 93 -2.34 -5.42 -13.02
CA THR A 93 -0.94 -4.97 -13.02
C THR A 93 -0.85 -3.46 -13.17
N SER A 94 0.22 -2.87 -12.65
CA SER A 94 0.55 -1.46 -12.84
C SER A 94 1.96 -1.32 -13.40
N ASN A 95 2.22 -0.22 -14.13
CA ASN A 95 3.51 0.04 -14.79
C ASN A 95 4.59 0.53 -13.80
N PHE A 96 4.21 0.89 -12.58
CA PHE A 96 5.14 1.30 -11.52
C PHE A 96 5.51 0.17 -10.55
N GLN A 97 4.86 -1.00 -10.68
CA GLN A 97 5.22 -2.25 -10.01
C GLN A 97 5.78 -3.24 -11.03
N SER A 98 6.45 -4.28 -10.53
CA SER A 98 6.84 -5.40 -11.39
C SER A 98 5.62 -6.25 -11.75
N SER A 99 5.51 -6.64 -13.01
CA SER A 99 4.41 -7.47 -13.52
C SER A 99 4.57 -8.93 -13.09
N PRO A 100 3.48 -9.66 -12.84
CA PRO A 100 3.56 -11.07 -12.52
C PRO A 100 4.02 -11.89 -13.73
N VAL A 101 4.79 -12.93 -13.46
CA VAL A 101 5.29 -13.88 -14.47
C VAL A 101 4.60 -15.22 -14.28
N ILE A 102 3.94 -15.71 -15.32
CA ILE A 102 3.29 -17.03 -15.30
C ILE A 102 4.20 -18.03 -16.01
N CYS A 103 4.54 -19.13 -15.34
CA CYS A 103 5.46 -20.14 -15.83
C CYS A 103 4.75 -21.49 -15.87
N SER A 104 5.05 -22.33 -16.87
CA SER A 104 4.57 -23.72 -16.83
C SER A 104 5.22 -24.52 -15.69
N THR A 105 4.52 -25.53 -15.19
CA THR A 105 5.13 -26.56 -14.34
C THR A 105 5.14 -27.91 -15.06
N LYS A 106 6.10 -28.76 -14.71
CA LYS A 106 6.03 -30.18 -15.09
C LYS A 106 4.88 -30.81 -14.31
N SER A 107 3.77 -31.11 -14.99
CA SER A 107 2.61 -31.75 -14.36
C SER A 107 3.02 -33.05 -13.66
N ARG A 108 2.61 -33.21 -12.40
CA ARG A 108 2.73 -34.48 -11.65
C ARG A 108 1.51 -35.39 -11.83
N LEU A 109 0.45 -34.94 -12.50
CA LEU A 109 -0.84 -35.65 -12.55
C LEU A 109 -1.24 -35.96 -14.01
N ASN A 110 -1.38 -37.26 -14.27
CA ASN A 110 -2.01 -37.80 -15.46
C ASN A 110 -3.53 -37.83 -15.25
N MET A 111 -4.29 -37.22 -16.18
CA MET A 111 -5.76 -37.16 -16.32
C MET A 111 -6.40 -35.79 -16.01
N SER A 112 -6.20 -34.83 -16.91
CA SER A 112 -7.10 -33.67 -17.02
C SER A 112 -8.25 -33.98 -17.99
N THR A 113 -9.40 -33.34 -17.76
CA THR A 113 -10.62 -33.50 -18.56
C THR A 113 -10.67 -32.58 -19.78
N SER A 114 -9.84 -31.52 -19.82
CA SER A 114 -9.84 -30.56 -20.91
C SER A 114 -9.16 -31.11 -22.17
N ARG A 115 -9.90 -31.10 -23.29
CA ARG A 115 -9.39 -31.46 -24.63
C ARG A 115 -8.80 -30.26 -25.39
N LEU A 116 -8.80 -29.06 -24.80
CA LEU A 116 -8.24 -27.87 -25.43
C LEU A 116 -6.72 -28.01 -25.54
N LEU A 117 -6.16 -27.54 -26.66
CA LEU A 117 -4.72 -27.49 -26.94
C LEU A 117 -4.00 -28.80 -26.56
N PRO A 118 -4.36 -29.97 -27.11
CA PRO A 118 -4.00 -31.29 -26.56
C PRO A 118 -2.50 -31.58 -26.49
N SER A 119 -1.67 -30.83 -27.22
CA SER A 119 -0.22 -30.99 -27.29
C SER A 119 0.56 -30.35 -26.12
N PHE A 120 -0.12 -29.77 -25.12
CA PHE A 120 0.52 -28.99 -24.06
C PHE A 120 0.20 -29.53 -22.66
N ASP A 121 1.19 -29.62 -21.79
CA ASP A 121 0.98 -30.15 -20.44
C ASP A 121 0.28 -29.14 -19.51
N THR A 122 0.56 -27.85 -19.70
CA THR A 122 -0.10 -26.75 -18.99
C THR A 122 -1.00 -25.98 -19.96
N VAL A 123 -2.28 -25.83 -19.61
CA VAL A 123 -3.21 -24.96 -20.33
C VAL A 123 -3.82 -23.96 -19.37
N ILE A 124 -3.73 -22.68 -19.71
CA ILE A 124 -4.31 -21.58 -18.94
C ILE A 124 -5.31 -20.80 -19.79
N GLU A 125 -6.26 -20.15 -19.13
CA GLU A 125 -7.12 -19.12 -19.70
C GLU A 125 -6.76 -17.78 -19.06
N LEU A 126 -6.49 -16.78 -19.91
CA LEU A 126 -6.47 -15.38 -19.51
C LEU A 126 -7.78 -14.75 -19.98
N ARG A 127 -8.63 -14.35 -19.04
CA ARG A 127 -9.94 -13.77 -19.32
C ARG A 127 -9.95 -12.28 -18.99
N ASN A 128 -10.68 -11.51 -19.78
CA ASN A 128 -10.87 -10.09 -19.53
C ASN A 128 -11.41 -9.84 -18.11
N LEU A 129 -10.81 -8.85 -17.46
CA LEU A 129 -11.23 -8.33 -16.17
C LEU A 129 -11.43 -6.82 -16.31
N ASP A 130 -12.67 -6.43 -16.58
CA ASP A 130 -13.04 -5.02 -16.66
C ASP A 130 -13.21 -4.47 -15.24
N THR A 131 -12.31 -3.56 -14.88
CA THR A 131 -12.27 -2.91 -13.56
C THR A 131 -12.48 -1.41 -13.66
N GLY A 132 -12.36 -0.83 -14.86
CA GLY A 132 -12.28 0.61 -15.09
C GLY A 132 -10.99 1.28 -14.60
N ILE A 133 -10.00 0.55 -14.08
CA ILE A 133 -8.78 1.13 -13.48
C ILE A 133 -7.98 1.99 -14.47
N GLU A 134 -7.96 1.60 -15.75
CA GLU A 134 -7.27 2.29 -16.84
C GLU A 134 -7.78 3.72 -17.06
N GLY A 135 -9.02 4.01 -16.63
CA GLY A 135 -9.59 5.35 -16.73
C GLY A 135 -8.83 6.41 -15.93
N ILE A 136 -7.97 6.01 -14.99
CA ILE A 136 -7.06 6.94 -14.28
C ILE A 136 -6.06 7.61 -15.24
N ASN A 137 -5.68 6.94 -16.33
CA ASN A 137 -4.75 7.48 -17.32
C ASN A 137 -5.33 8.73 -18.00
N ASP A 138 -6.65 8.79 -18.19
CA ASP A 138 -7.34 9.94 -18.79
C ASP A 138 -7.46 11.13 -17.81
N ILE A 139 -7.22 10.88 -16.52
CA ILE A 139 -7.24 11.92 -15.49
C ILE A 139 -5.88 12.58 -15.34
N LEU A 140 -4.82 11.79 -15.48
CA LEU A 140 -3.45 12.16 -15.19
C LEU A 140 -2.72 12.66 -16.46
N ASP A 141 -3.34 13.60 -17.17
CA ASP A 141 -2.81 14.18 -18.40
C ASP A 141 -1.35 14.65 -18.23
N GLY A 142 -0.48 14.22 -19.16
CA GLY A 142 0.95 14.55 -19.15
C GLY A 142 1.83 13.68 -18.24
N ILE A 143 1.24 12.67 -17.58
CA ILE A 143 1.97 11.63 -16.87
C ILE A 143 1.96 10.35 -17.72
N SER A 144 3.07 9.60 -17.72
CA SER A 144 3.11 8.29 -18.38
C SER A 144 1.97 7.39 -17.89
N PRO A 145 1.36 6.56 -18.75
CA PRO A 145 0.27 5.67 -18.34
C PRO A 145 0.68 4.79 -17.16
N MET A 146 -0.10 4.79 -16.09
CA MET A 146 0.15 3.98 -14.89
C MET A 146 -0.43 2.57 -15.02
N TYR A 147 -1.45 2.40 -15.84
CA TYR A 147 -2.08 1.12 -16.16
C TYR A 147 -2.11 0.89 -17.67
N TYR A 148 -2.26 -0.38 -18.08
CA TYR A 148 -2.45 -0.72 -19.49
C TYR A 148 -3.77 -0.15 -20.02
N THR A 149 -3.72 0.61 -21.11
CA THR A 149 -4.91 1.04 -21.84
C THR A 149 -5.14 0.06 -23.01
N PRO A 150 -6.28 -0.66 -23.03
CA PRO A 150 -6.60 -1.62 -24.09
C PRO A 150 -6.53 -1.02 -25.49
N THR A 151 -5.72 -1.62 -26.36
CA THR A 151 -5.70 -1.34 -27.81
C THR A 151 -6.45 -2.38 -28.62
N THR A 152 -6.89 -3.45 -27.97
CA THR A 152 -7.65 -4.57 -28.52
C THR A 152 -8.90 -4.80 -27.69
N ASN A 153 -9.67 -5.85 -27.99
CA ASN A 153 -10.81 -6.26 -27.16
C ASN A 153 -10.40 -6.87 -25.81
N TYR A 154 -9.10 -7.02 -25.54
CA TYR A 154 -8.60 -7.59 -24.31
C TYR A 154 -8.20 -6.51 -23.31
N THR A 155 -8.56 -6.68 -22.04
CA THR A 155 -8.18 -5.77 -20.94
C THR A 155 -6.72 -5.96 -20.49
N PHE A 156 -5.96 -6.75 -21.24
CA PHE A 156 -4.56 -7.12 -20.99
C PHE A 156 -3.84 -7.36 -22.31
N GLU A 157 -2.50 -7.34 -22.27
CA GLU A 157 -1.62 -7.72 -23.36
C GLU A 157 -0.54 -8.69 -22.88
N LEU A 158 -0.05 -9.53 -23.81
CA LEU A 158 1.16 -10.32 -23.62
C LEU A 158 2.35 -9.49 -24.06
N VAL A 159 3.36 -9.38 -23.20
CA VAL A 159 4.54 -8.56 -23.46
C VAL A 159 5.53 -9.42 -24.25
N HIS A 160 5.63 -9.20 -25.55
CA HIS A 160 6.46 -10.01 -26.47
C HIS A 160 7.82 -9.40 -26.79
N GLU A 161 7.98 -8.10 -26.55
CA GLU A 161 9.20 -7.34 -26.81
C GLU A 161 9.61 -6.63 -25.53
N GLU A 162 10.92 -6.48 -25.33
CA GLU A 162 11.46 -5.78 -24.17
C GLU A 162 10.98 -4.32 -24.17
N ARG A 163 10.49 -3.86 -23.02
CA ARG A 163 10.07 -2.47 -22.82
C ARG A 163 10.71 -1.96 -21.54
N GLU A 164 11.22 -0.74 -21.56
CA GLU A 164 11.83 -0.09 -20.38
C GLU A 164 10.85 0.04 -19.20
N THR A 165 9.54 -0.04 -19.44
CA THR A 165 8.54 0.15 -18.39
C THR A 165 8.10 -1.16 -17.73
N VAL A 166 8.30 -2.31 -18.38
CA VAL A 166 7.78 -3.60 -17.92
C VAL A 166 8.90 -4.51 -17.46
N PHE A 167 8.84 -4.92 -16.20
CA PHE A 167 9.72 -5.93 -15.63
C PHE A 167 8.89 -6.98 -14.89
N GLY A 168 9.16 -8.24 -15.17
CA GLY A 168 8.59 -9.37 -14.47
C GLY A 168 9.15 -9.51 -13.05
N ILE A 169 8.31 -9.92 -12.11
CA ILE A 169 8.73 -10.37 -10.80
C ILE A 169 9.47 -11.70 -10.98
N TYR A 170 10.65 -11.80 -10.37
CA TYR A 170 11.37 -13.05 -10.23
C TYR A 170 12.00 -13.16 -8.84
N TYR A 171 12.22 -14.40 -8.40
CA TYR A 171 12.94 -14.71 -7.17
C TYR A 171 14.11 -15.62 -7.50
N ASP A 172 15.31 -15.26 -7.04
CA ASP A 172 16.49 -16.13 -7.17
C ASP A 172 16.39 -17.37 -6.26
N ALA A 173 17.38 -18.25 -6.36
CA ALA A 173 17.42 -19.50 -5.60
C ALA A 173 17.44 -19.25 -4.08
N ALA A 174 18.17 -18.24 -3.62
CA ALA A 174 18.28 -17.89 -2.22
C ALA A 174 16.95 -17.37 -1.66
N THR A 175 16.28 -16.50 -2.42
CA THR A 175 14.98 -15.94 -2.07
C THR A 175 13.91 -17.03 -2.03
N THR A 176 13.88 -17.92 -3.01
CA THR A 176 12.92 -19.04 -3.06
C THR A 176 13.12 -19.99 -1.88
N LYS A 177 14.38 -20.38 -1.59
CA LYS A 177 14.72 -21.21 -0.42
C LYS A 177 14.26 -20.54 0.88
N LEU A 178 14.46 -19.23 1.00
CA LEU A 178 14.06 -18.48 2.19
C LEU A 178 12.54 -18.41 2.32
N LEU A 179 11.80 -18.17 1.22
CA LEU A 179 10.34 -18.15 1.22
C LEU A 179 9.78 -19.47 1.75
N ASP A 180 10.27 -20.61 1.26
CA ASP A 180 9.83 -21.93 1.72
C ASP A 180 10.19 -22.19 3.19
N SER A 181 11.42 -21.85 3.59
CA SER A 181 11.91 -22.03 4.96
C SER A 181 11.12 -21.19 5.97
N LEU A 182 10.89 -19.90 5.65
CA LEU A 182 10.08 -19.01 6.49
C LEU A 182 8.63 -19.46 6.51
N SER A 183 8.06 -19.85 5.36
CA SER A 183 6.68 -20.33 5.31
C SER A 183 6.51 -21.53 6.22
N ALA A 184 7.35 -22.57 6.07
CA ALA A 184 7.34 -23.75 6.92
C ALA A 184 7.58 -23.43 8.41
N SER A 185 8.38 -22.41 8.72
CA SER A 185 8.59 -21.95 10.10
C SER A 185 7.32 -21.29 10.67
N LEU A 186 6.71 -20.37 9.92
CA LEU A 186 5.47 -19.67 10.30
C LEU A 186 4.27 -20.61 10.47
N CYS A 187 4.30 -21.79 9.83
CA CYS A 187 3.29 -22.84 10.01
C CYS A 187 3.36 -23.53 11.37
N LYS A 188 4.52 -23.49 12.04
CA LYS A 188 4.73 -24.23 13.28
C LYS A 188 3.95 -23.56 14.40
N LYS A 189 3.12 -24.34 15.10
CA LYS A 189 2.43 -23.86 16.30
C LYS A 189 3.47 -23.41 17.33
N SER A 190 3.43 -22.12 17.67
CA SER A 190 4.23 -21.51 18.73
C SER A 190 3.36 -20.54 19.51
N GLU A 191 3.68 -20.36 20.79
CA GLU A 191 3.05 -19.36 21.65
C GLU A 191 4.16 -18.46 22.23
N PRO A 192 4.26 -17.19 21.82
CA PRO A 192 3.43 -16.51 20.80
C PRO A 192 3.69 -17.03 19.36
N PRO A 193 2.77 -16.76 18.41
CA PRO A 193 2.98 -17.05 16.99
C PRO A 193 4.24 -16.38 16.45
N GLN A 194 4.86 -16.99 15.44
CA GLN A 194 6.09 -16.46 14.86
C GLN A 194 5.87 -15.16 14.09
N SER A 195 6.90 -14.32 14.08
CA SER A 195 6.91 -13.05 13.37
C SER A 195 8.16 -12.85 12.50
N VAL A 196 7.99 -12.19 11.35
CA VAL A 196 9.05 -11.89 10.39
C VAL A 196 9.09 -10.39 10.10
N LEU A 197 10.19 -9.74 10.48
CA LEU A 197 10.46 -8.34 10.17
C LEU A 197 11.23 -8.23 8.85
N ILE A 198 10.78 -7.38 7.93
CA ILE A 198 11.44 -7.15 6.63
C ILE A 198 11.90 -5.70 6.57
N PHE A 199 13.22 -5.49 6.45
CA PHE A 199 13.80 -4.15 6.46
C PHE A 199 14.96 -3.99 5.46
N GLY A 200 15.30 -2.75 5.15
CA GLY A 200 16.23 -2.38 4.08
C GLY A 200 15.86 -1.02 3.46
N ALA A 201 16.76 -0.44 2.67
CA ALA A 201 16.53 0.90 2.13
C ALA A 201 15.40 0.94 1.07
N SER A 202 15.10 2.14 0.58
CA SER A 202 14.00 2.35 -0.36
C SER A 202 14.21 1.63 -1.70
N ASN A 203 13.13 1.10 -2.27
CA ASN A 203 13.14 0.41 -3.58
C ASN A 203 14.01 -0.86 -3.66
N CYS A 204 14.27 -1.59 -2.55
CA CYS A 204 15.08 -2.82 -2.59
C CYS A 204 14.30 -4.14 -2.74
N GLY A 205 12.97 -4.09 -2.77
CA GLY A 205 12.10 -5.28 -2.90
C GLY A 205 11.37 -5.73 -1.63
N LYS A 206 11.40 -4.95 -0.53
CA LYS A 206 10.73 -5.30 0.76
C LYS A 206 9.26 -5.67 0.60
N SER A 207 8.44 -4.76 0.05
CA SER A 207 7.00 -4.97 -0.11
C SER A 207 6.72 -6.14 -1.05
N THR A 208 7.51 -6.30 -2.13
CA THR A 208 7.45 -7.45 -3.04
C THR A 208 7.67 -8.77 -2.31
N PHE A 209 8.66 -8.83 -1.42
CA PHE A 209 8.95 -10.03 -0.63
C PHE A 209 7.93 -10.27 0.49
N ALA A 210 7.47 -9.22 1.18
CA ALA A 210 6.42 -9.33 2.19
C ALA A 210 5.16 -9.97 1.60
N LYS A 211 4.76 -9.50 0.42
CA LYS A 211 3.62 -10.04 -0.33
C LYS A 211 3.87 -11.46 -0.84
N ALA A 212 5.07 -11.76 -1.33
CA ALA A 212 5.45 -13.12 -1.73
C ALA A 212 5.34 -14.09 -0.55
N LEU A 213 5.87 -13.71 0.62
CA LEU A 213 5.81 -14.54 1.83
C LEU A 213 4.36 -14.77 2.27
N CYS A 214 3.53 -13.73 2.26
CA CYS A 214 2.11 -13.87 2.60
C CYS A 214 1.40 -14.83 1.64
N ASN A 215 1.58 -14.65 0.32
CA ASN A 215 1.00 -15.53 -0.69
C ASN A 215 1.49 -16.98 -0.53
N ASN A 216 2.77 -17.18 -0.24
CA ASN A 216 3.34 -18.51 -0.08
C ASN A 216 2.78 -19.22 1.15
N VAL A 217 2.62 -18.51 2.28
CA VAL A 217 2.00 -19.07 3.49
C VAL A 217 0.55 -19.44 3.23
N VAL A 218 -0.25 -18.52 2.67
CA VAL A 218 -1.68 -18.77 2.40
C VAL A 218 -1.86 -19.93 1.42
N LYS A 219 -1.09 -19.99 0.33
CA LYS A 219 -1.19 -21.10 -0.64
C LYS A 219 -0.68 -22.43 -0.08
N THR A 220 0.39 -22.44 0.70
CA THR A 220 0.99 -23.69 1.21
C THR A 220 0.20 -24.27 2.38
N THR A 221 -0.38 -23.42 3.22
CA THR A 221 -1.04 -23.87 4.47
C THR A 221 -2.55 -23.78 4.47
N GLN A 222 -3.13 -22.96 3.59
CA GLN A 222 -4.54 -22.57 3.67
C GLN A 222 -4.91 -21.90 5.01
N ASN A 223 -3.93 -21.37 5.74
CA ASN A 223 -4.14 -20.59 6.96
C ASN A 223 -3.92 -19.09 6.68
N PRO A 224 -4.63 -18.22 7.41
CA PRO A 224 -4.43 -16.78 7.28
C PRO A 224 -3.07 -16.35 7.88
N ILE A 225 -2.59 -15.20 7.41
CA ILE A 225 -1.38 -14.53 7.91
C ILE A 225 -1.66 -13.04 8.11
N ALA A 226 -1.14 -12.46 9.19
CA ALA A 226 -1.24 -11.04 9.44
C ALA A 226 -0.07 -10.30 8.80
N LEU A 227 -0.35 -9.16 8.17
CA LEU A 227 0.65 -8.27 7.63
C LEU A 227 0.50 -6.89 8.26
N MET A 228 1.55 -6.42 8.91
CA MET A 228 1.67 -5.07 9.44
C MET A 228 2.50 -4.22 8.47
N ASP A 229 1.86 -3.27 7.81
CA ASP A 229 2.51 -2.32 6.91
C ASP A 229 2.76 -1.01 7.63
N LEU A 230 4.04 -0.75 7.92
CA LEU A 230 4.50 0.43 8.64
C LEU A 230 5.06 1.51 7.71
N ASP A 231 4.91 1.41 6.38
CA ASP A 231 5.40 2.44 5.46
C ASP A 231 4.28 3.41 5.02
N PRO A 232 4.16 4.62 5.60
CA PRO A 232 3.14 5.59 5.20
C PRO A 232 3.45 6.27 3.86
N SER A 233 4.68 6.09 3.33
CA SER A 233 5.15 6.77 2.12
C SER A 233 4.66 6.10 0.83
N ARG A 234 4.32 4.81 0.93
CA ARG A 234 3.88 3.90 -0.13
C ARG A 234 2.78 3.02 0.43
N SER A 235 1.53 3.47 0.30
CA SER A 235 0.36 2.70 0.72
C SER A 235 0.06 1.59 -0.29
N GLU A 236 0.90 0.55 -0.33
CA GLU A 236 0.66 -0.61 -1.21
C GLU A 236 -0.44 -1.51 -0.64
N LEU A 237 -0.55 -1.60 0.69
CA LEU A 237 -1.50 -2.48 1.39
C LEU A 237 -2.35 -1.75 2.43
N SER A 238 -2.12 -0.45 2.62
CA SER A 238 -2.86 0.41 3.54
C SER A 238 -3.72 1.44 2.81
N VAL A 239 -4.66 2.04 3.54
CA VAL A 239 -5.35 3.25 3.09
C VAL A 239 -4.34 4.41 3.00
N PRO A 240 -4.45 5.35 2.03
CA PRO A 240 -3.50 6.44 1.90
C PRO A 240 -3.26 7.22 3.20
N GLY A 241 -2.00 7.30 3.63
CA GLY A 241 -1.62 7.99 4.86
C GLY A 241 -1.92 7.22 6.16
N CYS A 242 -2.21 5.92 6.07
CA CYS A 242 -2.38 5.02 7.21
C CYS A 242 -1.21 4.03 7.34
N LEU A 243 -0.93 3.67 8.59
CA LEU A 243 -0.26 2.41 8.92
C LEU A 243 -1.35 1.34 9.08
N SER A 244 -1.05 0.08 8.79
CA SER A 244 -2.08 -0.96 8.79
C SER A 244 -1.65 -2.30 9.37
N LEU A 245 -2.61 -3.03 9.91
CA LEU A 245 -2.56 -4.46 10.18
C LEU A 245 -3.71 -5.11 9.40
N THR A 246 -3.38 -6.01 8.49
CA THR A 246 -4.37 -6.69 7.63
C THR A 246 -4.18 -8.19 7.72
N VAL A 247 -5.26 -8.94 7.97
CA VAL A 247 -5.25 -10.41 7.89
C VAL A 247 -5.54 -10.84 6.47
N ILE A 248 -4.57 -11.54 5.88
CA ILE A 248 -4.61 -12.06 4.52
C ILE A 248 -5.00 -13.54 4.57
N ASP A 249 -6.13 -13.85 3.96
CA ASP A 249 -6.73 -15.19 3.85
C ASP A 249 -6.76 -15.71 2.40
N GLU A 250 -6.60 -14.80 1.42
CA GLU A 250 -6.49 -15.12 -0.01
C GLU A 250 -5.21 -14.53 -0.61
N PRO A 251 -4.54 -15.23 -1.54
CA PRO A 251 -3.33 -14.73 -2.16
C PRO A 251 -3.64 -13.58 -3.13
N ASN A 252 -2.80 -12.55 -3.12
CA ASN A 252 -2.86 -11.44 -4.06
C ASN A 252 -1.62 -11.40 -4.96
N PHE A 253 -1.79 -11.62 -6.26
CA PHE A 253 -0.70 -11.63 -7.25
C PHE A 253 -0.59 -10.34 -8.07
N GLY A 254 -1.53 -9.39 -7.93
CA GLY A 254 -1.55 -8.10 -8.63
C GLY A 254 -1.60 -6.92 -7.66
N SER A 255 -1.84 -5.69 -8.12
CA SER A 255 -2.00 -4.54 -7.21
C SER A 255 -3.10 -4.79 -6.18
N PHE A 256 -2.87 -4.37 -4.94
CA PHE A 256 -3.86 -4.49 -3.86
C PHE A 256 -4.63 -3.19 -3.74
N PHE A 257 -5.90 -3.30 -3.40
CA PHE A 257 -6.81 -2.17 -3.25
C PHE A 257 -7.58 -2.34 -1.95
N PRO A 258 -7.22 -1.61 -0.88
CA PRO A 258 -7.89 -1.76 0.40
C PRO A 258 -9.39 -1.41 0.27
N SER A 259 -10.22 -2.01 1.12
CA SER A 259 -11.61 -1.57 1.23
C SER A 259 -11.62 -0.10 1.67
N PRO A 260 -12.45 0.77 1.04
CA PRO A 260 -12.57 2.15 1.49
C PRO A 260 -13.19 2.29 2.88
N TRP A 261 -13.83 1.22 3.38
CA TRP A 261 -14.53 1.17 4.65
C TRP A 261 -13.92 0.09 5.53
N CYS A 262 -13.45 0.50 6.72
CA CYS A 262 -12.72 -0.37 7.64
C CYS A 262 -13.60 -1.10 8.67
N TYR A 263 -14.93 -1.02 8.54
CA TYR A 263 -15.87 -1.65 9.48
C TYR A 263 -16.06 -3.16 9.25
N ASP A 264 -15.68 -3.67 8.07
CA ASP A 264 -16.08 -5.02 7.63
C ASP A 264 -15.20 -6.17 8.16
N LYS A 265 -14.05 -5.89 8.78
CA LYS A 265 -13.08 -6.91 9.21
C LYS A 265 -12.56 -6.67 10.63
N GLU A 266 -13.10 -7.40 11.60
CA GLU A 266 -12.76 -7.28 13.04
C GLU A 266 -11.26 -7.43 13.35
N ASN A 267 -10.53 -8.23 12.56
CA ASN A 267 -9.10 -8.47 12.76
C ASN A 267 -8.20 -7.42 12.11
N ASP A 268 -8.73 -6.61 11.20
CA ASP A 268 -7.95 -5.60 10.50
C ASP A 268 -7.99 -4.28 11.28
N LEU A 269 -6.88 -3.54 11.26
CA LEU A 269 -6.80 -2.23 11.88
C LEU A 269 -6.02 -1.26 11.00
N GLN A 270 -6.59 -0.06 10.82
CA GLN A 270 -5.94 1.04 10.15
C GLN A 270 -5.71 2.17 11.16
N TYR A 271 -4.47 2.65 11.25
CA TYR A 271 -4.10 3.80 12.06
C TYR A 271 -3.82 4.99 11.14
N TYR A 272 -4.68 6.01 11.18
CA TYR A 272 -4.46 7.22 10.38
C TYR A 272 -3.27 8.02 10.90
N PHE A 273 -2.15 7.88 10.21
CA PHE A 273 -0.91 8.58 10.52
C PHE A 273 -0.99 10.03 10.05
N GLY A 274 -1.44 10.25 8.81
CA GLY A 274 -1.73 11.57 8.25
C GLY A 274 -0.57 12.30 7.58
N PHE A 275 0.64 11.73 7.58
CA PHE A 275 1.85 12.32 7.00
C PHE A 275 2.51 11.40 5.98
N GLY A 276 3.28 11.99 5.06
CA GLY A 276 3.95 11.24 3.98
C GLY A 276 5.24 10.53 4.38
N SER A 277 5.84 10.89 5.52
CA SER A 277 7.06 10.28 6.04
C SER A 277 6.96 10.01 7.54
N PRO A 278 7.45 8.86 8.05
CA PRO A 278 7.57 8.62 9.49
C PRO A 278 8.39 9.68 10.22
N LEU A 279 9.29 10.36 9.50
CA LEU A 279 10.15 11.42 10.04
C LEU A 279 9.39 12.71 10.36
N ASP A 280 8.24 12.94 9.73
CA ASP A 280 7.47 14.16 9.93
C ASP A 280 6.84 14.17 11.32
N GLN A 281 6.34 13.01 11.78
CA GLN A 281 5.77 12.83 13.12
C GLN A 281 6.21 11.52 13.80
N PRO A 282 7.45 11.42 14.30
CA PRO A 282 7.97 10.18 14.86
C PRO A 282 7.23 9.64 16.08
N LEU A 283 6.85 10.51 17.02
CA LEU A 283 6.15 10.07 18.23
C LEU A 283 4.79 9.46 17.89
N ARG A 284 4.11 10.03 16.89
CA ARG A 284 2.85 9.51 16.37
C ARG A 284 3.05 8.20 15.62
N PHE A 285 4.18 8.04 14.92
CA PHE A 285 4.54 6.76 14.29
C PHE A 285 4.72 5.67 15.35
N CYS A 286 5.45 5.93 16.43
CA CYS A 286 5.62 4.97 17.54
C CYS A 286 4.29 4.65 18.24
N GLN A 287 3.39 5.64 18.38
CA GLN A 287 2.03 5.39 18.88
C GLN A 287 1.25 4.47 17.94
N GLY A 288 1.26 4.75 16.63
CA GLY A 288 0.61 3.90 15.63
C GLY A 288 1.15 2.48 15.63
N LEU A 289 2.48 2.31 15.73
CA LEU A 289 3.13 1.01 15.92
C LEU A 289 2.54 0.28 17.12
N ARG A 290 2.54 0.90 18.31
CA ARG A 290 2.01 0.28 19.54
C ARG A 290 0.53 -0.08 19.41
N THR A 291 -0.30 0.83 18.87
CA THR A 291 -1.72 0.57 18.64
C THR A 291 -1.95 -0.64 17.72
N LEU A 292 -1.17 -0.79 16.64
CA LEU A 292 -1.28 -1.95 15.76
C LEU A 292 -0.78 -3.23 16.43
N LEU A 293 0.29 -3.16 17.23
CA LEU A 293 0.81 -4.30 18.00
C LEU A 293 -0.17 -4.76 19.07
N ASP A 294 -0.75 -3.84 19.84
CA ASP A 294 -1.73 -4.14 20.89
C ASP A 294 -2.92 -4.85 20.28
N HIS A 295 -3.46 -4.33 19.17
CA HIS A 295 -4.55 -4.99 18.44
C HIS A 295 -4.17 -6.38 17.92
N TYR A 296 -2.95 -6.53 17.38
CA TYR A 296 -2.46 -7.86 16.98
C TYR A 296 -2.40 -8.81 18.17
N ASN A 297 -1.83 -8.38 19.30
CA ASN A 297 -1.66 -9.22 20.49
C ASN A 297 -3.01 -9.61 21.13
N ASP A 298 -3.98 -8.72 21.11
CA ASP A 298 -5.28 -8.93 21.75
C ASP A 298 -6.26 -9.71 20.86
N HIS A 299 -6.24 -9.50 19.54
CA HIS A 299 -7.27 -10.02 18.64
C HIS A 299 -6.79 -11.06 17.62
N VAL A 300 -5.51 -11.03 17.24
CA VAL A 300 -4.99 -11.81 16.10
C VAL A 300 -4.04 -12.93 16.56
N SER A 301 -3.05 -12.59 17.39
CA SER A 301 -2.10 -13.51 18.02
C SER A 301 -2.76 -14.67 18.78
N PRO A 302 -3.86 -14.47 19.56
CA PRO A 302 -4.52 -15.58 20.26
C PRO A 302 -5.18 -16.60 19.32
N LYS A 303 -5.40 -16.22 18.05
CA LYS A 303 -5.91 -17.12 17.00
C LYS A 303 -4.79 -17.96 16.36
N GLY A 304 -3.54 -17.80 16.81
CA GLY A 304 -2.38 -18.51 16.28
C GLY A 304 -1.88 -17.97 14.93
N ILE A 305 -2.32 -16.77 14.53
CA ILE A 305 -2.01 -16.20 13.21
C ILE A 305 -0.61 -15.57 13.25
N PRO A 306 0.34 -15.99 12.37
CA PRO A 306 1.68 -15.42 12.33
C PRO A 306 1.70 -13.99 11.74
N LEU A 307 2.78 -13.26 11.98
CA LEU A 307 2.92 -11.85 11.61
C LEU A 307 4.09 -11.59 10.64
N VAL A 308 3.82 -10.87 9.56
CA VAL A 308 4.84 -10.26 8.70
C VAL A 308 4.82 -8.75 8.93
N ILE A 309 5.98 -8.13 9.03
CA ILE A 309 6.11 -6.69 9.24
C ILE A 309 6.94 -6.07 8.12
N ASN A 310 6.33 -5.18 7.35
CA ASN A 310 7.01 -4.37 6.34
C ASN A 310 7.40 -3.01 6.94
N THR A 311 8.68 -2.63 6.83
CA THR A 311 9.18 -1.36 7.39
C THR A 311 9.34 -0.26 6.34
N PRO A 312 9.36 1.02 6.75
CA PRO A 312 9.80 2.13 5.90
C PRO A 312 11.19 1.89 5.30
N GLY A 313 11.47 2.56 4.17
CA GLY A 313 12.75 2.49 3.47
C GLY A 313 13.92 3.28 4.08
N TRP A 314 13.84 3.67 5.36
CA TRP A 314 14.87 4.46 6.05
C TRP A 314 15.66 3.57 7.00
N THR A 315 16.94 3.33 6.71
CA THR A 315 17.82 2.47 7.52
C THR A 315 18.91 3.24 8.28
N ARG A 316 18.90 4.59 8.22
CA ARG A 316 19.98 5.44 8.74
C ARG A 316 19.45 6.66 9.47
N GLY A 317 20.32 7.27 10.28
CA GLY A 317 20.00 8.44 11.09
C GLY A 317 18.77 8.15 11.94
N PHE A 318 17.75 8.98 11.84
CA PHE A 318 16.49 8.77 12.57
C PHE A 318 15.75 7.48 12.16
N GLY A 319 15.91 7.01 10.91
CA GLY A 319 15.33 5.72 10.49
C GLY A 319 15.91 4.53 11.24
N ARG A 320 17.16 4.63 11.72
CA ARG A 320 17.77 3.63 12.59
C ARG A 320 17.09 3.60 13.97
N GLU A 321 16.86 4.77 14.57
CA GLU A 321 16.16 4.89 15.85
C GLU A 321 14.74 4.31 15.77
N LEU A 322 14.04 4.54 14.64
CA LEU A 322 12.73 3.92 14.38
C LEU A 322 12.82 2.40 14.25
N LEU A 323 13.86 1.86 13.60
CA LEU A 323 14.06 0.42 13.50
C LEU A 323 14.39 -0.20 14.87
N GLU A 324 15.17 0.49 15.70
CA GLU A 324 15.43 0.09 17.10
C GLU A 324 14.11 0.01 17.88
N GLU A 325 13.25 1.04 17.80
CA GLU A 325 11.91 1.01 18.43
C GLU A 325 11.05 -0.17 17.92
N ILE A 326 11.04 -0.44 16.60
CA ILE A 326 10.28 -1.56 16.03
C ILE A 326 10.79 -2.90 16.59
N LEU A 327 12.11 -3.10 16.62
CA LEU A 327 12.73 -4.32 17.12
C LEU A 327 12.46 -4.53 18.61
N ASP A 328 12.56 -3.47 19.41
CA ASP A 328 12.34 -3.52 20.86
C ASP A 328 10.90 -3.85 21.20
N ASN A 329 9.93 -3.32 20.45
CA ASN A 329 8.50 -3.59 20.68
C ASN A 329 8.05 -4.96 20.15
N ILE A 330 8.56 -5.41 18.99
CA ILE A 330 8.06 -6.64 18.32
C ILE A 330 8.86 -7.88 18.72
N SER A 331 10.17 -7.76 18.96
CA SER A 331 11.08 -8.89 19.18
C SER A 331 10.90 -10.03 18.15
N PRO A 332 11.12 -9.76 16.85
CA PRO A 332 10.74 -10.69 15.80
C PRO A 332 11.48 -12.03 15.87
N SER A 333 10.80 -13.11 15.50
CA SER A 333 11.39 -14.46 15.44
C SER A 333 12.45 -14.55 14.34
N HIS A 334 12.20 -13.90 13.21
CA HIS A 334 13.11 -13.80 12.08
C HIS A 334 13.16 -12.37 11.55
N SER A 335 14.31 -11.94 11.05
CA SER A 335 14.47 -10.68 10.36
C SER A 335 15.10 -10.92 8.99
N VAL A 336 14.51 -10.33 7.96
CA VAL A 336 15.00 -10.39 6.58
C VAL A 336 15.53 -9.02 6.22
N TYR A 337 16.83 -8.95 5.97
CA TYR A 337 17.53 -7.73 5.60
C TYR A 337 17.81 -7.72 4.10
N PHE A 338 17.33 -6.68 3.40
CA PHE A 338 17.67 -6.45 2.00
C PHE A 338 18.95 -5.62 1.88
N SER A 339 20.04 -6.32 1.57
CA SER A 339 21.40 -5.83 1.48
C SER A 339 21.63 -4.90 0.28
N HIS A 340 22.55 -3.96 0.47
CA HIS A 340 23.07 -3.09 -0.59
C HIS A 340 24.24 -3.76 -1.33
N ASN A 341 24.97 -4.64 -0.65
CA ASN A 341 26.09 -5.37 -1.23
C ASN A 341 25.60 -6.22 -2.41
N ASN A 342 26.26 -6.05 -3.55
CA ASN A 342 25.92 -6.70 -4.82
C ASN A 342 24.49 -6.41 -5.33
N ALA A 343 23.75 -5.40 -4.83
CA ALA A 343 22.38 -5.15 -5.28
C ALA A 343 22.27 -5.06 -6.83
N ILE A 344 21.16 -5.57 -7.38
CA ILE A 344 20.89 -5.48 -8.83
C ILE A 344 20.33 -4.09 -9.10
N ASN A 345 21.06 -3.30 -9.87
CA ASN A 345 20.62 -1.99 -10.30
C ASN A 345 20.00 -2.10 -11.70
N ILE A 346 18.70 -1.84 -11.80
CA ILE A 346 17.92 -1.79 -13.03
C ILE A 346 17.70 -0.31 -13.40
N ASP A 347 17.57 0.00 -14.70
CA ASP A 347 17.28 1.35 -15.21
C ASP A 347 18.29 2.42 -14.78
N ASN A 348 19.59 2.09 -14.80
CA ASN A 348 20.68 2.98 -14.37
C ASN A 348 20.48 3.54 -12.95
N TYR A 349 19.94 2.74 -12.02
CA TYR A 349 19.85 3.15 -10.62
C TYR A 349 21.24 3.54 -10.10
N GLU A 350 21.37 4.81 -9.71
CA GLU A 350 22.57 5.34 -9.08
C GLU A 350 22.43 5.25 -7.56
N PRO A 351 23.22 4.41 -6.87
CA PRO A 351 23.23 4.38 -5.43
C PRO A 351 23.69 5.73 -4.87
N ASP A 352 23.18 6.09 -3.70
CA ASP A 352 23.67 7.30 -3.02
C ASP A 352 25.16 7.14 -2.61
N MET A 353 25.83 8.25 -2.29
CA MET A 353 27.27 8.26 -1.95
C MET A 353 27.63 7.35 -0.77
N PHE A 354 26.69 7.02 0.10
CA PHE A 354 26.91 6.07 1.19
C PHE A 354 26.72 4.64 0.68
N GLU A 355 25.66 4.37 -0.08
CA GLU A 355 25.39 3.07 -0.69
C GLU A 355 26.52 2.63 -1.64
N ALA A 356 27.28 3.59 -2.16
CA ALA A 356 28.48 3.37 -2.96
C ALA A 356 29.77 3.09 -2.16
N GLN A 357 29.73 3.10 -0.82
CA GLN A 357 30.90 2.75 0.01
C GLN A 357 31.15 1.24 0.04
N ASP A 358 32.34 0.84 0.50
CA ASP A 358 32.65 -0.57 0.75
C ASP A 358 31.90 -1.05 2.00
N ASN A 359 31.07 -2.09 1.86
CA ASN A 359 30.30 -2.76 2.93
C ASN A 359 29.36 -1.85 3.77
N PRO A 360 28.45 -1.07 3.15
CA PRO A 360 27.45 -0.24 3.85
C PRO A 360 26.53 -1.01 4.80
N ASP A 361 26.41 -2.33 4.61
CA ASP A 361 25.57 -3.20 5.43
C ASP A 361 26.08 -3.32 6.87
N ASP A 362 27.40 -3.29 7.08
CA ASP A 362 28.00 -3.40 8.41
C ASP A 362 27.59 -2.23 9.31
N GLU A 363 27.59 -1.01 8.75
CA GLU A 363 27.18 0.19 9.48
C GLU A 363 25.66 0.19 9.76
N ILE A 364 24.85 -0.32 8.83
CA ILE A 364 23.41 -0.45 9.02
C ILE A 364 23.09 -1.45 10.14
N LEU A 365 23.80 -2.57 10.20
CA LEU A 365 23.52 -3.63 11.16
C LEU A 365 24.25 -3.47 12.49
N ALA A 366 25.29 -2.65 12.55
CA ALA A 366 26.07 -2.40 13.75
C ALA A 366 25.17 -1.98 14.92
N GLY A 367 25.31 -2.63 16.08
CA GLY A 367 24.58 -2.30 17.31
C GLY A 367 23.19 -2.92 17.44
N PHE A 368 22.64 -3.54 16.38
CA PHE A 368 21.38 -4.27 16.47
C PHE A 368 21.57 -5.68 17.06
N SER A 369 20.52 -6.18 17.72
CA SER A 369 20.44 -7.56 18.20
C SER A 369 19.25 -8.25 17.55
N PHE A 370 19.51 -9.33 16.81
CA PHE A 370 18.47 -10.12 16.16
C PHE A 370 18.41 -11.52 16.77
N SER A 371 17.19 -12.09 16.81
CA SER A 371 16.98 -13.51 17.13
C SER A 371 17.58 -14.38 16.04
N LYS A 372 17.18 -14.13 14.79
CA LYS A 372 17.74 -14.71 13.57
C LYS A 372 17.62 -13.69 12.45
N ILE A 373 18.71 -13.45 11.73
CA ILE A 373 18.73 -12.59 10.56
C ILE A 373 19.12 -13.39 9.33
N THR A 374 18.46 -13.11 8.21
CA THR A 374 18.85 -13.62 6.89
C THR A 374 18.95 -12.45 5.93
N THR A 375 20.05 -12.41 5.19
CA THR A 375 20.32 -11.34 4.23
C THR A 375 19.91 -11.80 2.84
N LEU A 376 19.15 -10.96 2.15
CA LEU A 376 18.83 -11.12 0.73
C LEU A 376 19.46 -9.98 -0.07
N ARG A 377 19.80 -10.27 -1.32
CA ARG A 377 20.27 -9.28 -2.28
C ARG A 377 19.12 -8.34 -2.66
N GLY A 378 19.32 -7.04 -2.57
CA GLY A 378 18.35 -6.05 -3.05
C GLY A 378 18.24 -6.00 -4.58
N VAL A 379 17.04 -5.72 -5.08
CA VAL A 379 16.80 -5.34 -6.49
C VAL A 379 16.32 -3.89 -6.49
N ARG A 380 17.12 -2.99 -7.08
CA ARG A 380 16.92 -1.54 -7.10
C ARG A 380 16.50 -1.08 -8.48
N ARG A 381 15.36 -0.41 -8.54
CA ARG A 381 14.85 0.21 -9.76
C ARG A 381 14.42 1.64 -9.47
N VAL A 382 14.80 2.56 -10.36
CA VAL A 382 14.25 3.90 -10.33
C VAL A 382 12.81 3.82 -10.83
N SER A 383 11.85 4.18 -9.98
CA SER A 383 10.46 4.33 -10.39
C SER A 383 10.37 5.39 -11.48
N GLY A 384 9.73 5.08 -12.61
CA GLY A 384 9.38 6.07 -13.64
C GLY A 384 8.43 7.17 -13.13
N PHE A 385 7.92 7.02 -11.90
CA PHE A 385 7.01 7.93 -11.24
C PHE A 385 7.61 8.46 -9.95
N THR A 386 7.44 9.76 -9.71
CA THR A 386 7.82 10.42 -8.47
C THR A 386 6.90 10.00 -7.32
N GLN A 387 7.39 10.11 -6.07
CA GLN A 387 6.59 9.80 -4.89
C GLN A 387 5.29 10.60 -4.81
N SER A 388 5.32 11.88 -5.18
CA SER A 388 4.12 12.73 -5.20
C SER A 388 3.07 12.24 -6.21
N GLN A 389 3.50 11.72 -7.37
CA GLN A 389 2.59 11.13 -8.36
C GLN A 389 1.96 9.84 -7.83
N LEU A 390 2.73 9.00 -7.13
CA LEU A 390 2.23 7.77 -6.53
C LEU A 390 1.25 8.03 -5.38
N GLN A 391 1.54 9.00 -4.51
CA GLN A 391 0.60 9.43 -3.46
C GLN A 391 -0.69 10.01 -4.04
N MET A 392 -0.60 10.76 -5.14
CA MET A 392 -1.78 11.24 -5.85
C MET A 392 -2.57 10.07 -6.44
N HIS A 393 -1.89 9.11 -7.06
CA HIS A 393 -2.47 7.88 -7.57
C HIS A 393 -3.25 7.13 -6.47
N ASP A 394 -2.64 6.87 -5.31
CA ASP A 394 -3.25 6.09 -4.24
C ASP A 394 -4.55 6.74 -3.74
N LYS A 395 -4.56 8.08 -3.64
CA LYS A 395 -5.78 8.85 -3.31
C LYS A 395 -6.83 8.76 -4.42
N MET A 396 -6.44 8.88 -5.68
CA MET A 396 -7.36 8.81 -6.82
C MET A 396 -8.02 7.44 -6.90
N VAL A 397 -7.23 6.37 -6.82
CA VAL A 397 -7.73 4.99 -6.78
C VAL A 397 -8.68 4.81 -5.60
N TYR A 398 -8.29 5.24 -4.40
CA TYR A 398 -9.12 5.13 -3.20
C TYR A 398 -10.49 5.82 -3.34
N PHE A 399 -10.54 7.07 -3.79
CA PHE A 399 -11.81 7.82 -3.88
C PHE A 399 -12.69 7.41 -5.07
N HIS A 400 -12.11 6.88 -6.14
CA HIS A 400 -12.86 6.41 -7.31
C HIS A 400 -13.24 4.92 -7.24
N GLN A 401 -12.83 4.22 -6.18
CA GLN A 401 -13.23 2.84 -5.93
C GLN A 401 -14.70 2.77 -5.51
N ARG A 402 -15.51 2.05 -6.30
CA ARG A 402 -16.93 1.81 -6.01
C ARG A 402 -17.14 0.59 -5.13
N LYS A 403 -16.34 -0.45 -5.42
CA LYS A 403 -16.26 -1.73 -4.70
C LYS A 403 -14.80 -2.18 -4.77
N VAL A 404 -14.40 -3.11 -3.91
CA VAL A 404 -13.06 -3.69 -3.95
C VAL A 404 -12.74 -4.21 -5.34
N GLY A 405 -11.72 -3.61 -5.99
CA GLY A 405 -11.27 -3.94 -7.34
C GLY A 405 -12.13 -3.41 -8.50
N ALA A 406 -13.06 -2.48 -8.25
CA ALA A 406 -13.88 -1.85 -9.29
C ALA A 406 -13.91 -0.32 -9.16
N PHE A 407 -13.59 0.38 -10.25
CA PHE A 407 -13.29 1.80 -10.29
C PHE A 407 -14.17 2.52 -11.32
N ASP A 408 -14.44 3.79 -11.05
CA ASP A 408 -15.13 4.67 -11.99
C ASP A 408 -14.50 6.07 -11.98
N PHE A 409 -13.61 6.27 -12.95
CA PHE A 409 -12.90 7.52 -13.21
C PHE A 409 -13.67 8.47 -14.15
N SER A 410 -14.75 7.99 -14.77
CA SER A 410 -15.61 8.82 -15.63
C SER A 410 -16.45 9.79 -14.80
N ASP A 411 -16.87 9.34 -13.62
CA ASP A 411 -17.69 10.11 -12.69
C ASP A 411 -16.78 10.88 -11.69
N ARG A 412 -16.38 12.10 -12.06
CA ARG A 412 -15.48 12.94 -11.24
C ARG A 412 -16.12 13.38 -9.94
N LEU A 413 -15.37 13.34 -8.84
CA LEU A 413 -15.89 13.60 -7.50
C LEU A 413 -16.48 15.02 -7.41
N LEU A 414 -15.71 16.02 -7.86
CA LEU A 414 -16.13 17.42 -7.83
C LEU A 414 -17.23 17.78 -8.86
N SER A 415 -17.65 16.83 -9.68
CA SER A 415 -18.75 17.01 -10.63
C SER A 415 -20.11 16.57 -10.08
N ARG A 416 -20.13 15.87 -8.93
CA ARG A 416 -21.35 15.42 -8.24
C ARG A 416 -21.81 16.44 -7.21
N SER A 417 -23.04 16.28 -6.74
CA SER A 417 -23.47 17.00 -5.54
C SER A 417 -22.79 16.40 -4.29
N PRO A 418 -22.15 17.21 -3.45
CA PRO A 418 -21.55 16.73 -2.20
C PRO A 418 -22.63 16.29 -1.20
N LEU A 419 -22.26 15.42 -0.28
CA LEU A 419 -23.07 15.10 0.89
C LEU A 419 -22.99 16.25 1.90
N ARG A 420 -24.08 16.49 2.63
CA ARG A 420 -24.07 17.42 3.76
C ARG A 420 -23.85 16.65 5.05
N LEU A 421 -22.71 16.88 5.69
CA LEU A 421 -22.40 16.36 7.00
C LEU A 421 -22.56 17.49 8.03
N ASN A 422 -23.62 17.43 8.83
CA ASN A 422 -23.82 18.38 9.92
C ASN A 422 -22.68 18.25 10.93
N TYR A 423 -22.31 19.35 11.57
CA TYR A 423 -21.34 19.34 12.66
C TYR A 423 -21.88 19.97 13.93
N GLU A 424 -21.39 19.50 15.07
CA GLU A 424 -21.79 20.04 16.36
C GLU A 424 -21.12 21.41 16.57
N ARG A 425 -21.94 22.44 16.80
CA ARG A 425 -21.46 23.83 16.85
C ARG A 425 -20.96 24.17 18.25
N SER A 426 -19.84 24.88 18.31
CA SER A 426 -19.34 25.46 19.54
C SER A 426 -20.33 26.50 20.08
N GLY A 427 -20.62 26.46 21.38
CA GLY A 427 -21.61 27.31 22.04
C GLY A 427 -23.03 26.75 22.08
N ASP A 428 -23.30 25.64 21.38
CA ASP A 428 -24.56 24.90 21.47
C ASP A 428 -24.47 23.81 22.55
N ILE A 429 -25.61 23.50 23.18
CA ILE A 429 -25.70 22.47 24.22
C ILE A 429 -25.22 21.13 23.64
N THR A 430 -24.26 20.50 24.32
CA THR A 430 -23.75 19.18 23.94
C THR A 430 -24.89 18.17 23.86
N ASN A 431 -25.07 17.56 22.69
CA ASN A 431 -26.08 16.53 22.50
C ASN A 431 -25.38 15.17 22.30
N PRO A 432 -25.45 14.25 23.29
CA PRO A 432 -24.89 12.91 23.14
C PRO A 432 -25.50 12.10 21.99
N ALA A 433 -26.74 12.42 21.59
CA ALA A 433 -27.41 11.78 20.47
C ALA A 433 -27.18 12.53 19.13
N PHE A 434 -26.19 13.42 19.04
CA PHE A 434 -25.88 14.14 17.81
C PHE A 434 -25.34 13.19 16.75
N VAL A 435 -25.94 13.22 15.56
CA VAL A 435 -25.51 12.44 14.40
C VAL A 435 -24.86 13.40 13.40
N GLY A 436 -23.53 13.33 13.30
CA GLY A 436 -22.71 14.20 12.45
C GLY A 436 -21.28 14.28 12.97
N ALA A 437 -20.50 15.22 12.44
CA ALA A 437 -19.14 15.48 12.93
C ALA A 437 -19.19 16.23 14.27
N SER A 438 -18.86 15.55 15.36
CA SER A 438 -18.93 16.12 16.72
C SER A 438 -17.75 17.04 17.03
N ALA A 439 -16.61 16.84 16.36
CA ALA A 439 -15.46 17.72 16.41
C ALA A 439 -14.56 17.55 15.19
N ILE A 440 -13.62 18.47 15.04
CA ILE A 440 -12.46 18.35 14.16
C ILE A 440 -11.17 18.32 14.98
N SER A 441 -10.11 17.75 14.41
CA SER A 441 -8.75 17.81 14.93
C SER A 441 -7.80 18.00 13.77
N VAL A 442 -6.84 18.91 13.90
CA VAL A 442 -5.79 19.08 12.90
C VAL A 442 -4.49 18.61 13.52
N LEU A 443 -3.89 17.58 12.95
CA LEU A 443 -2.60 17.05 13.40
C LEU A 443 -1.57 18.17 13.31
N ASP A 444 -0.68 18.25 14.30
CA ASP A 444 0.34 19.29 14.48
C ASP A 444 -0.18 20.71 14.71
N TYR A 445 -1.48 20.88 14.94
CA TYR A 445 -2.07 22.16 15.28
C TYR A 445 -2.63 22.16 16.69
N GLU A 446 -2.15 23.10 17.50
CA GLU A 446 -2.54 23.25 18.89
C GLU A 446 -3.47 24.45 19.06
N MET A 447 -4.60 24.22 19.74
CA MET A 447 -5.61 25.26 20.02
C MET A 447 -5.19 26.16 21.18
N ASP A 448 -4.17 27.00 20.96
CA ASP A 448 -3.68 27.96 21.95
C ASP A 448 -4.57 29.21 22.06
N SER A 449 -4.20 30.17 22.91
CA SER A 449 -4.98 31.40 23.15
C SER A 449 -5.00 32.39 21.97
N ASN A 450 -4.13 32.21 20.97
CA ASN A 450 -3.92 33.14 19.87
C ASN A 450 -4.60 32.73 18.57
N VAL A 451 -5.20 31.53 18.52
CA VAL A 451 -5.91 31.02 17.33
C VAL A 451 -7.06 31.93 16.94
N ASN A 452 -7.07 32.41 15.69
CA ASN A 452 -8.17 33.20 15.16
C ASN A 452 -9.31 32.29 14.69
N PRO A 453 -10.58 32.56 15.03
CA PRO A 453 -11.73 31.79 14.53
C PRO A 453 -11.77 31.66 12.99
N ARG A 454 -11.22 32.65 12.26
CA ARG A 454 -11.14 32.60 10.78
C ARG A 454 -10.20 31.50 10.27
N ASP A 455 -9.19 31.14 11.06
CA ASP A 455 -8.21 30.12 10.68
C ASP A 455 -8.87 28.74 10.66
N ILE A 456 -9.87 28.49 11.51
CA ILE A 456 -10.62 27.23 11.51
C ILE A 456 -11.23 26.94 10.14
N LYS A 457 -11.80 27.96 9.49
CA LYS A 457 -12.35 27.81 8.14
C LYS A 457 -11.26 27.43 7.14
N LEU A 458 -10.12 28.11 7.18
CA LEU A 458 -8.97 27.82 6.29
C LEU A 458 -8.34 26.44 6.57
N LEU A 459 -8.42 25.97 7.81
CA LEU A 459 -7.92 24.69 8.26
C LEU A 459 -8.83 23.51 7.88
N VAL A 460 -10.04 23.74 7.38
CA VAL A 460 -10.93 22.65 6.96
C VAL A 460 -11.35 22.72 5.51
N ASP A 461 -11.20 23.87 4.87
CA ASP A 461 -11.63 24.07 3.49
C ASP A 461 -10.69 23.34 2.51
N SER A 462 -11.29 22.67 1.53
CA SER A 462 -10.60 22.03 0.40
C SER A 462 -9.44 21.09 0.78
N CYS A 463 -9.68 20.13 1.67
CA CYS A 463 -8.68 19.15 2.10
C CYS A 463 -9.22 17.72 2.22
N VAL A 464 -8.32 16.75 2.37
CA VAL A 464 -8.64 15.37 2.74
C VAL A 464 -8.50 15.20 4.26
N MET A 465 -9.50 14.59 4.88
CA MET A 465 -9.50 14.27 6.31
C MET A 465 -9.88 12.81 6.55
N ALA A 466 -9.38 12.24 7.63
CA ALA A 466 -9.85 10.96 8.15
C ALA A 466 -11.14 11.15 8.95
N MET A 467 -12.06 10.22 8.77
CA MET A 467 -13.25 10.06 9.59
C MET A 467 -12.94 9.02 10.66
N CYS A 468 -12.95 9.44 11.93
CA CYS A 468 -12.59 8.58 13.05
C CYS A 468 -13.73 8.53 14.07
N LEU A 469 -13.95 7.37 14.68
CA LEU A 469 -14.84 7.23 15.83
C LEU A 469 -14.02 7.30 17.13
N VAL A 470 -14.50 8.08 18.08
CA VAL A 470 -13.91 8.24 19.41
C VAL A 470 -14.98 7.90 20.45
N GLU A 471 -14.65 7.05 21.42
CA GLU A 471 -15.59 6.72 22.51
C GLU A 471 -16.05 7.96 23.27
N GLU A 472 -17.33 8.00 23.65
CA GLU A 472 -17.96 9.15 24.32
C GLU A 472 -17.20 9.61 25.58
N LYS A 473 -16.73 8.65 26.38
CA LYS A 473 -15.96 8.93 27.60
C LYS A 473 -14.64 9.62 27.31
N SER A 474 -13.95 9.16 26.26
CA SER A 474 -12.68 9.71 25.81
C SER A 474 -12.88 11.10 25.19
N PHE A 475 -13.93 11.25 24.37
CA PHE A 475 -14.31 12.52 23.78
C PHE A 475 -14.56 13.59 24.85
N THR A 476 -15.44 13.30 25.82
CA THR A 476 -15.85 14.24 26.86
C THR A 476 -14.69 14.66 27.78
N ALA A 477 -13.74 13.75 28.06
CA ALA A 477 -12.56 14.04 28.85
C ALA A 477 -11.60 15.07 28.23
N HIS A 478 -11.65 15.26 26.90
CA HIS A 478 -10.74 16.13 26.16
C HIS A 478 -11.44 17.37 25.55
N VAL A 479 -12.73 17.58 25.84
CA VAL A 479 -13.46 18.78 25.38
C VAL A 479 -12.80 20.03 25.95
N LEU A 480 -12.43 20.93 25.04
CA LEU A 480 -11.86 22.21 25.40
C LEU A 480 -12.92 23.18 25.94
N PRO A 481 -12.55 24.08 26.86
CA PRO A 481 -13.45 25.13 27.31
C PRO A 481 -13.95 25.97 26.14
N GLU A 482 -15.25 26.23 26.11
CA GLU A 482 -15.85 27.04 25.05
C GLU A 482 -15.32 28.48 25.09
N ARG A 483 -15.00 28.99 23.90
CA ARG A 483 -14.64 30.39 23.69
C ARG A 483 -15.72 31.06 22.86
N HIS A 484 -16.27 32.17 23.36
CA HIS A 484 -17.37 32.88 22.71
C HIS A 484 -17.06 33.26 21.25
N GLU A 485 -15.80 33.54 20.94
CA GLU A 485 -15.32 33.90 19.60
C GLU A 485 -15.49 32.78 18.56
N PHE A 486 -15.62 31.53 19.01
CA PHE A 486 -15.79 30.35 18.16
C PHE A 486 -17.25 29.92 18.00
N LYS A 487 -18.20 30.68 18.55
CA LYS A 487 -19.63 30.33 18.51
C LYS A 487 -20.09 30.07 17.07
N GLY A 488 -20.74 28.93 16.84
CA GLY A 488 -21.25 28.51 15.53
C GLY A 488 -20.24 27.77 14.63
N LEU A 489 -18.95 27.79 14.97
CA LEU A 489 -17.90 27.01 14.31
C LEU A 489 -17.88 25.55 14.81
N PRO A 490 -17.24 24.62 14.07
CA PRO A 490 -17.03 23.27 14.57
C PRO A 490 -16.23 23.29 15.86
N ARG A 491 -16.52 22.37 16.78
CA ARG A 491 -15.65 22.12 17.93
C ARG A 491 -14.31 21.60 17.46
N VAL A 492 -13.22 22.03 18.10
CA VAL A 492 -11.87 21.65 17.72
C VAL A 492 -11.11 21.09 18.90
N PHE A 493 -10.40 19.99 18.68
CA PHE A 493 -9.43 19.44 19.61
C PHE A 493 -8.00 19.86 19.25
N HIS A 494 -7.12 19.80 20.25
CA HIS A 494 -5.68 19.82 20.05
C HIS A 494 -5.26 18.63 19.18
N GLY A 495 -4.37 18.88 18.22
CA GLY A 495 -3.79 17.83 17.38
C GLY A 495 -3.12 16.72 18.19
N SER A 496 -2.45 17.06 19.29
CA SER A 496 -1.86 16.08 20.21
C SER A 496 -2.90 15.26 21.01
N SER A 497 -4.10 15.79 21.24
CA SER A 497 -5.12 15.09 22.05
C SER A 497 -5.71 13.91 21.32
N ILE A 498 -5.87 13.96 19.99
CA ILE A 498 -6.51 12.88 19.23
C ILE A 498 -5.76 11.56 19.37
N SER A 499 -4.42 11.59 19.51
CA SER A 499 -3.62 10.39 19.75
C SER A 499 -3.99 9.68 21.05
N HIS A 500 -4.32 10.44 22.09
CA HIS A 500 -4.67 9.90 23.42
C HIS A 500 -6.11 9.40 23.49
N MET A 501 -6.91 9.67 22.46
CA MET A 501 -8.32 9.29 22.42
C MET A 501 -8.58 7.90 21.82
N ASN A 502 -7.55 7.21 21.33
CA ASN A 502 -7.63 5.91 20.62
C ASN A 502 -8.69 5.91 19.49
N PRO A 503 -8.57 6.83 18.50
CA PRO A 503 -9.55 6.97 17.43
C PRO A 503 -9.58 5.73 16.54
N ARG A 504 -10.76 5.16 16.32
CA ARG A 504 -10.98 4.10 15.33
C ARG A 504 -11.20 4.71 13.95
N PHE A 505 -10.29 4.48 13.02
CA PHE A 505 -10.41 4.94 11.63
C PHE A 505 -11.57 4.26 10.91
N LEU A 506 -12.40 5.04 10.21
CA LEU A 506 -13.49 4.53 9.36
C LEU A 506 -13.16 4.61 7.87
N SER A 507 -12.81 5.80 7.39
CA SER A 507 -12.62 6.13 5.98
C SER A 507 -11.96 7.49 5.82
N LEU A 508 -11.41 7.81 4.64
CA LEU A 508 -11.05 9.18 4.28
C LEU A 508 -12.25 9.90 3.64
N CYS A 509 -12.29 11.21 3.78
CA CYS A 509 -13.25 12.08 3.12
C CYS A 509 -12.55 13.29 2.51
N ILE A 510 -13.14 13.84 1.45
CA ILE A 510 -12.78 15.16 0.93
C ILE A 510 -13.76 16.17 1.51
N ILE A 511 -13.25 17.18 2.20
CA ILE A 511 -14.02 18.36 2.57
C ILE A 511 -13.91 19.36 1.43
N GLN A 512 -15.01 19.59 0.72
CA GLN A 512 -15.07 20.57 -0.35
C GLN A 512 -15.21 22.00 0.19
N SER A 513 -16.06 22.17 1.21
CA SER A 513 -16.32 23.48 1.82
C SER A 513 -17.03 23.33 3.16
N ILE A 514 -16.94 24.36 4.01
CA ILE A 514 -17.71 24.51 5.25
C ILE A 514 -18.73 25.63 5.15
N ASN A 515 -19.98 25.36 5.58
CA ASN A 515 -21.00 26.37 5.81
C ASN A 515 -21.15 26.63 7.32
N THR A 516 -20.59 27.75 7.77
CA THR A 516 -20.59 28.13 9.19
C THR A 516 -21.89 28.78 9.66
N GLU A 517 -22.82 29.13 8.77
CA GLU A 517 -24.10 29.75 9.10
C GLU A 517 -25.16 28.68 9.39
N GLU A 518 -25.20 27.62 8.58
CA GLU A 518 -26.11 26.48 8.74
C GLU A 518 -25.50 25.32 9.53
N GLY A 519 -24.17 25.25 9.67
CA GLY A 519 -23.51 24.25 10.52
C GLY A 519 -23.25 22.91 9.85
N PHE A 520 -22.78 22.90 8.60
CA PHE A 520 -22.46 21.66 7.88
C PHE A 520 -21.20 21.75 7.01
N PHE A 521 -20.63 20.59 6.69
CA PHE A 521 -19.60 20.39 5.68
C PHE A 521 -20.21 19.83 4.39
N ASN A 522 -19.72 20.27 3.24
CA ASN A 522 -19.91 19.58 1.96
C ASN A 522 -18.79 18.55 1.80
N VAL A 523 -19.14 17.26 1.78
CA VAL A 523 -18.17 16.16 1.84
C VAL A 523 -18.35 15.17 0.69
N TYR A 524 -17.24 14.60 0.22
CA TYR A 524 -17.22 13.41 -0.62
C TYR A 524 -16.58 12.26 0.15
N VAL A 525 -17.16 11.08 0.05
CA VAL A 525 -16.67 9.83 0.63
C VAL A 525 -16.52 8.79 -0.48
N PRO A 526 -15.57 7.85 -0.36
CA PRO A 526 -15.42 6.77 -1.32
C PRO A 526 -16.59 5.77 -1.25
N GLY A 527 -16.80 4.97 -2.30
CA GLY A 527 -17.81 3.90 -2.29
C GLY A 527 -19.25 4.39 -2.12
N ASP A 528 -20.05 3.65 -1.33
CA ASP A 528 -21.45 3.94 -1.04
C ASP A 528 -21.62 4.76 0.25
N PRO A 529 -22.16 5.99 0.19
CA PRO A 529 -22.44 6.83 1.37
C PRO A 529 -23.34 6.19 2.44
N SER A 530 -24.14 5.19 2.09
CA SER A 530 -25.00 4.50 3.06
C SER A 530 -24.17 3.83 4.17
N GLN A 531 -22.96 3.36 3.85
CA GLN A 531 -22.06 2.71 4.80
C GLN A 531 -21.59 3.66 5.91
N LEU A 532 -21.38 4.95 5.59
CA LEU A 532 -21.07 5.95 6.60
C LEU A 532 -22.21 6.09 7.61
N SER A 533 -23.45 6.14 7.12
CA SER A 533 -24.62 6.31 7.98
C SER A 533 -24.77 5.13 8.92
N THR A 534 -24.64 3.91 8.40
CA THR A 534 -24.65 2.67 9.18
C THR A 534 -23.53 2.67 10.23
N ALA A 535 -22.29 2.98 9.83
CA ALA A 535 -21.15 3.00 10.75
C ALA A 535 -21.28 4.01 11.89
N ILE A 536 -21.88 5.19 11.64
CA ILE A 536 -22.15 6.19 12.69
C ILE A 536 -23.28 5.72 13.61
N LEU A 537 -24.35 5.16 13.06
CA LEU A 537 -25.53 4.73 13.83
C LEU A 537 -25.25 3.48 14.69
N ASP A 538 -24.43 2.55 14.19
CA ASP A 538 -24.04 1.34 14.92
C ASP A 538 -23.07 1.64 16.07
N ALA A 539 -22.38 2.77 16.02
CA ALA A 539 -21.42 3.19 17.03
C ALA A 539 -22.07 4.06 18.12
N ALA A 540 -23.11 3.53 18.79
CA ALA A 540 -23.96 4.28 19.72
C ALA A 540 -23.20 4.97 20.89
N ASP A 541 -22.07 4.41 21.32
CA ASP A 541 -21.22 4.96 22.39
C ASP A 541 -19.99 5.71 21.86
N SER A 542 -19.99 6.12 20.59
CA SER A 542 -18.89 6.84 19.96
C SER A 542 -19.35 8.07 19.20
N ARG A 543 -18.44 9.05 19.09
CA ARG A 543 -18.62 10.26 18.30
C ARG A 543 -17.72 10.27 17.09
N LEU A 544 -18.23 10.81 15.99
CA LEU A 544 -17.45 11.03 14.79
C LEU A 544 -16.58 12.29 14.96
N VAL A 545 -15.28 12.15 14.74
CA VAL A 545 -14.28 13.22 14.73
C VAL A 545 -13.59 13.23 13.37
N LEU A 546 -13.49 14.40 12.74
CA LEU A 546 -12.73 14.58 11.50
C LEU A 546 -11.29 14.95 11.82
N VAL A 547 -10.32 14.18 11.33
CA VAL A 547 -8.89 14.35 11.64
C VAL A 547 -8.13 14.74 10.38
N ARG A 548 -7.55 15.93 10.35
CA ARG A 548 -6.76 16.45 9.23
C ARG A 548 -5.27 16.17 9.44
N GLY A 549 -4.63 15.49 8.48
CA GLY A 549 -3.18 15.47 8.30
C GLY A 549 -2.73 16.41 7.17
N GLU A 550 -1.72 16.01 6.40
CA GLU A 550 -1.20 16.72 5.21
C GLU A 550 -2.04 16.50 3.94
N GLY A 551 -3.20 15.85 4.08
CA GLY A 551 -4.03 15.43 2.96
C GLY A 551 -4.56 16.60 2.12
N GLU A 552 -3.99 16.82 0.95
CA GLU A 552 -4.58 17.69 -0.09
C GLU A 552 -5.54 16.92 -1.00
N ILE A 553 -6.52 17.65 -1.56
CA ILE A 553 -7.37 17.15 -2.66
C ILE A 553 -6.47 16.84 -3.85
N PRO A 554 -6.62 15.66 -4.50
CA PRO A 554 -5.88 15.35 -5.71
C PRO A 554 -6.01 16.44 -6.76
N LYS A 555 -4.89 17.00 -7.21
CA LYS A 555 -4.88 18.14 -8.15
C LYS A 555 -5.64 17.84 -9.44
N ALA A 556 -5.64 16.58 -9.87
CA ALA A 556 -6.33 16.12 -11.06
C ALA A 556 -7.87 16.17 -10.96
N GLU A 557 -8.44 16.27 -9.75
CA GLU A 557 -9.86 16.55 -9.56
C GLU A 557 -10.17 18.05 -9.72
N ILE A 558 -9.29 18.91 -9.23
CA ILE A 558 -9.45 20.37 -9.31
C ILE A 558 -9.24 20.86 -10.75
N LEU A 559 -8.25 20.32 -11.46
CA LEU A 559 -7.86 20.73 -12.82
C LEU A 559 -8.74 20.11 -13.92
N HIS A 560 -9.95 19.68 -13.58
CA HIS A 560 -10.84 19.04 -14.54
C HIS A 560 -11.14 19.96 -15.75
N PRO A 561 -11.09 19.46 -16.99
CA PRO A 561 -11.25 20.30 -18.20
C PRO A 561 -12.53 21.14 -18.24
N ARG A 562 -13.66 20.63 -17.70
CA ARG A 562 -14.92 21.41 -17.63
C ARG A 562 -14.87 22.59 -16.65
N LEU A 563 -13.90 22.60 -15.73
CA LEU A 563 -13.69 23.66 -14.75
C LEU A 563 -12.68 24.71 -15.23
N LEU A 564 -11.83 24.37 -16.22
CA LEU A 564 -10.86 25.29 -16.81
C LEU A 564 -11.53 26.54 -17.39
N GLY A 565 -10.91 27.70 -17.18
CA GLY A 565 -11.43 29.00 -17.62
C GLY A 565 -12.47 29.64 -16.69
N ARG A 566 -12.85 28.97 -15.59
CA ARG A 566 -13.61 29.58 -14.49
C ARG A 566 -12.65 30.14 -13.44
N ASN A 567 -13.11 31.12 -12.66
CA ASN A 567 -12.39 31.58 -11.48
C ASN A 567 -12.53 30.51 -10.37
N LEU A 568 -11.59 29.57 -10.32
CA LEU A 568 -11.59 28.47 -9.37
C LEU A 568 -10.80 28.88 -8.12
N PRO A 569 -11.36 28.71 -6.91
CA PRO A 569 -10.60 28.88 -5.67
C PRO A 569 -9.34 28.00 -5.69
N TYR A 570 -8.23 28.52 -5.16
CA TYR A 570 -6.95 27.83 -5.04
C TYR A 570 -6.24 27.49 -6.37
N VAL A 571 -6.78 27.88 -7.52
CA VAL A 571 -6.13 27.72 -8.83
C VAL A 571 -5.75 29.09 -9.39
N ASP A 572 -4.47 29.23 -9.71
CA ASP A 572 -3.93 30.41 -10.38
C ASP A 572 -3.54 30.00 -11.81
N PHE A 573 -4.24 30.56 -12.81
CA PHE A 573 -3.97 30.30 -14.23
C PHE A 573 -2.92 31.25 -14.82
N GLU A 574 -2.46 32.25 -14.07
CA GLU A 574 -1.43 33.15 -14.55
C GLU A 574 -0.09 32.41 -14.62
N THR A 575 0.51 32.37 -15.81
CA THR A 575 1.91 32.00 -15.95
C THR A 575 2.76 33.05 -15.27
N ARG A 576 3.11 32.82 -13.99
CA ARG A 576 4.05 33.68 -13.28
C ARG A 576 5.35 33.74 -14.08
N ALA A 577 5.67 34.91 -14.62
CA ALA A 577 6.97 35.15 -15.23
C ALA A 577 8.04 34.73 -14.22
N LYS A 578 9.06 33.99 -14.66
CA LYS A 578 10.19 33.57 -13.82
C LYS A 578 10.94 34.82 -13.32
N ILE A 579 10.46 35.44 -12.26
CA ILE A 579 11.18 36.51 -11.56
C ILE A 579 12.11 35.79 -10.57
N GLY A 580 13.42 35.77 -10.86
CA GLY A 580 14.46 35.43 -9.88
C GLY A 580 14.82 33.96 -9.69
N GLY A 581 14.22 33.00 -10.42
CA GLY A 581 14.80 31.65 -10.56
C GLY A 581 14.94 30.79 -9.30
N VAL A 582 14.13 30.99 -8.25
CA VAL A 582 14.15 30.13 -7.06
C VAL A 582 12.75 29.67 -6.70
N TRP A 583 12.45 28.41 -6.99
CA TRP A 583 11.33 27.66 -6.40
C TRP A 583 11.90 26.42 -5.73
N LYS A 584 12.38 26.60 -4.50
CA LYS A 584 12.52 25.60 -3.42
C LYS A 584 13.52 26.14 -2.40
N ILE A 585 13.04 26.54 -1.23
CA ILE A 585 13.89 26.54 -0.04
C ILE A 585 14.23 25.07 0.22
N ARG A 586 15.45 24.65 -0.09
CA ARG A 586 15.95 23.35 0.39
C ARG A 586 16.24 23.54 1.88
N HIS A 587 15.50 22.86 2.74
CA HIS A 587 15.72 22.92 4.20
C HIS A 587 17.05 22.29 4.67
N ASN A 588 17.90 21.78 3.77
CA ASN A 588 19.20 21.19 4.11
C ASN A 588 20.35 21.82 3.32
N ILE A 589 20.80 23.02 3.73
CA ILE A 589 22.15 23.50 3.43
C ILE A 589 22.90 23.68 4.76
N ARG A 590 23.42 22.57 5.28
CA ARG A 590 24.68 22.59 6.04
C ARG A 590 25.74 21.93 5.18
N ARG A 591 26.39 22.72 4.31
CA ARG A 591 27.66 22.31 3.71
C ARG A 591 28.72 22.35 4.82
N LYS A 592 29.12 21.18 5.33
CA LYS A 592 30.44 21.03 5.96
C LYS A 592 31.47 21.24 4.85
N ASN A 593 32.09 22.41 4.82
CA ASN A 593 33.45 22.70 4.33
C ASN A 593 33.59 24.22 4.11
N GLN A 594 33.64 24.95 5.22
CA GLN A 594 34.40 26.19 5.34
C GLN A 594 34.94 26.25 6.77
N GLN A 595 36.10 25.62 6.97
CA GLN A 595 37.26 26.21 7.63
C GLN A 595 38.48 25.34 7.33
#